data_AF-A0A3B0QU78-F1
#
_entry.id   AF-A0A3B0QU78-F1
#
_cell.length_a   1.000
_cell.length_b   1.000
_cell.length_c   1.000
_cell.angle_alpha   90.00
_cell.angle_beta   90.00
_cell.angle_gamma   90.00
#
_symmetry.space_group_name_H-M   'P 1'
#
loop_
_entity.id
_entity.type
_entity.pdbx_description
1 polymer ?
#
loop_
_entity_poly.entity_id
_entity_poly.type
_entity_poly.pdbx_seq_one_letter_code
_entity_poly.pdbx_strand_id
1 'polypeptide(L)'
;MKTARRLPAFLSAFMIFVGLVALASLVGCTAANNGVMQGRGPSSVGDTASARGGVPLKGRAVSGSRLYSPEKAEPARRYFIEIGVAGKDSSADQPHSGDISGGSIFDDTTRSRLKREVYLKPGNWTAHYHLGLFYMSRGEFELAEKSLHKAMEYKGSPLLVYNALGTLYESMGNQEKAVDLFKSALAVKKVSNATLAPVASIAIMNAANTYMRIGQLEKAEKYLRKADETELSQSAVFNYNMTLILYRTEQYGEALERIERTISAGREDYLIRYTKASVLVKLNRYNEALEIFGQLKAERPGDARLYKNMGVIYELYTGDMARALQNYVGYIGIVGEDSAGAVTLWADVVRARISRQGNATRGVNQ
;
A
#
# COMPACT_ATOMS: atom_id res chain seq x y z
N MET A 1 -1.34 22.76 -59.19
CA MET A 1 -2.11 21.60 -58.66
C MET A 1 -1.31 20.97 -57.54
N LYS A 2 -1.93 20.84 -56.36
CA LYS A 2 -1.31 20.42 -55.09
C LYS A 2 -1.09 18.89 -55.08
N THR A 3 0.14 18.43 -54.96
CA THR A 3 0.45 17.06 -54.54
C THR A 3 0.40 16.99 -53.01
N ALA A 4 -0.76 16.61 -52.47
CA ALA A 4 -0.89 16.26 -51.07
C ALA A 4 -0.12 14.95 -50.81
N ARG A 5 1.02 15.04 -50.12
CA ARG A 5 1.72 13.86 -49.57
C ARG A 5 0.80 13.21 -48.52
N ARG A 6 0.20 12.07 -48.87
CA ARG A 6 -0.50 11.19 -47.92
C ARG A 6 0.48 10.78 -46.82
N LEU A 7 0.10 10.98 -45.56
CA LEU A 7 0.82 10.39 -44.43
C LEU A 7 0.88 8.86 -44.61
N PRO A 8 2.02 8.20 -44.32
CA PRO A 8 2.03 6.75 -44.21
C PRO A 8 1.21 6.33 -42.98
N ALA A 9 0.24 5.45 -43.19
CA ALA A 9 -0.71 4.95 -42.17
C ALA A 9 -0.04 4.35 -40.90
N PHE A 10 1.26 4.06 -40.96
CA PHE A 10 2.07 3.61 -39.83
C PHE A 10 2.25 4.67 -38.73
N LEU A 11 2.35 5.96 -39.06
CA LEU A 11 2.53 7.02 -38.05
C LEU A 11 1.26 7.30 -37.25
N SER A 12 0.08 7.18 -37.86
CA SER A 12 -1.21 7.29 -37.18
C SER A 12 -1.45 6.13 -36.21
N ALA A 13 -1.06 4.91 -36.56
CA ALA A 13 -1.16 3.75 -35.66
C ALA A 13 -0.19 3.84 -34.47
N PHE A 14 1.04 4.35 -34.69
CA PHE A 14 2.01 4.59 -33.62
C PHE A 14 1.57 5.72 -32.66
N MET A 15 0.91 6.76 -33.17
CA MET A 15 0.34 7.85 -32.35
C MET A 15 -0.80 7.39 -31.44
N ILE A 16 -1.66 6.47 -31.93
CA ILE A 16 -2.71 5.84 -31.12
C ILE A 16 -2.09 4.94 -30.03
N PHE A 17 -1.00 4.24 -30.35
CA PHE A 17 -0.30 3.35 -29.41
C PHE A 17 0.38 4.11 -28.27
N VAL A 18 1.03 5.25 -28.55
CA VAL A 18 1.65 6.10 -27.51
C VAL A 18 0.59 6.72 -26.60
N GLY A 19 -0.56 7.15 -27.14
CA GLY A 19 -1.69 7.64 -26.35
C GLY A 19 -2.30 6.56 -25.44
N LEU A 20 -2.44 5.32 -25.93
CA LEU A 20 -2.93 4.18 -25.14
C LEU A 20 -1.95 3.73 -24.04
N VAL A 21 -0.64 3.72 -24.32
CA VAL A 21 0.42 3.39 -23.32
C VAL A 21 0.55 4.50 -22.28
N ALA A 22 0.38 5.78 -22.65
CA ALA A 22 0.33 6.91 -21.71
C ALA A 22 -0.92 6.87 -20.83
N LEU A 23 -2.09 6.50 -21.39
CA LEU A 23 -3.34 6.33 -20.63
C LEU A 23 -3.24 5.22 -19.58
N ALA A 24 -2.56 4.11 -19.90
CA ALA A 24 -2.34 2.98 -18.99
C ALA A 24 -1.27 3.26 -17.90
N SER A 25 -0.48 4.34 -18.05
CA SER A 25 0.62 4.67 -17.15
C SER A 25 0.37 5.91 -16.29
N LEU A 26 -0.74 6.61 -16.50
CA LEU A 26 -1.42 7.35 -15.44
C LEU A 26 -2.04 6.33 -14.47
N VAL A 27 -1.94 6.62 -13.17
CA VAL A 27 -2.25 5.75 -12.02
C VAL A 27 -1.12 4.85 -11.54
N GLY A 28 -0.17 5.48 -10.85
CA GLY A 28 0.59 4.81 -9.79
C GLY A 28 -0.03 5.12 -8.43
N CYS A 29 -1.19 4.53 -8.11
CA CYS A 29 -1.55 4.32 -6.71
C CYS A 29 -0.91 2.98 -6.32
N THR A 30 0.42 2.95 -6.23
CA THR A 30 1.14 1.76 -5.80
C THR A 30 0.89 1.56 -4.31
N ALA A 31 -0.14 0.78 -3.98
CA ALA A 31 0.04 -0.23 -2.96
C ALA A 31 1.13 -1.17 -3.49
N ALA A 32 2.30 -1.13 -2.83
CA ALA A 32 3.43 -2.06 -2.95
C ALA A 32 3.43 -2.98 -4.19
N ASN A 33 4.14 -2.54 -5.23
CA ASN A 33 4.49 -3.40 -6.35
C ASN A 33 5.62 -4.35 -5.91
N ASN A 34 5.30 -5.40 -5.13
CA ASN A 34 6.23 -6.50 -4.89
C ASN A 34 6.25 -7.38 -6.15
N GLY A 35 7.06 -6.97 -7.11
CA GLY A 35 7.38 -7.75 -8.30
C GLY A 35 7.98 -9.09 -7.88
N VAL A 36 7.33 -10.16 -8.33
CA VAL A 36 7.85 -11.52 -8.31
C VAL A 36 9.11 -11.54 -9.19
N MET A 37 10.28 -11.43 -8.56
CA MET A 37 11.54 -11.78 -9.21
C MET A 37 11.62 -13.30 -9.28
N GLN A 38 11.38 -13.85 -10.48
CA GLN A 38 11.71 -15.23 -10.81
C GLN A 38 13.21 -15.43 -10.62
N GLY A 39 13.59 -16.18 -9.59
CA GLY A 39 14.97 -16.59 -9.35
C GLY A 39 15.42 -17.57 -10.43
N ARG A 40 16.19 -17.08 -11.41
CA ARG A 40 17.14 -17.91 -12.15
C ARG A 40 18.35 -18.14 -11.25
N GLY A 41 18.55 -19.37 -10.79
CA GLY A 41 19.79 -19.75 -10.12
C GLY A 41 20.96 -19.79 -11.11
N PRO A 42 22.20 -19.67 -10.62
CA PRO A 42 23.34 -20.23 -11.31
C PRO A 42 23.92 -21.42 -10.53
N SER A 43 24.17 -22.45 -11.31
CA SER A 43 24.97 -23.63 -11.08
C SER A 43 26.46 -23.31 -10.83
N SER A 44 27.05 -24.14 -9.95
CA SER A 44 28.42 -24.70 -9.96
C SER A 44 29.65 -23.80 -10.16
N VAL A 45 30.53 -23.75 -9.15
CA VAL A 45 32.00 -24.04 -9.13
C VAL A 45 32.32 -24.23 -7.62
N GLY A 46 32.87 -25.32 -7.08
CA GLY A 46 34.18 -25.95 -7.36
C GLY A 46 35.22 -25.40 -6.38
N ASP A 47 35.78 -26.28 -5.52
CA ASP A 47 37.13 -26.21 -4.91
C ASP A 47 37.23 -26.53 -3.39
N THR A 48 37.44 -27.85 -3.17
CA THR A 48 38.40 -28.57 -2.31
C THR A 48 39.20 -27.92 -1.15
N ALA A 49 39.19 -28.68 -0.03
CA ALA A 49 40.30 -29.00 0.92
C ALA A 49 40.88 -27.87 1.80
N SER A 50 41.27 -28.04 3.08
CA SER A 50 41.74 -29.18 3.88
C SER A 50 41.66 -28.87 5.41
N ALA A 51 41.36 -29.93 6.18
CA ALA A 51 41.63 -30.28 7.60
C ALA A 51 42.53 -29.36 8.48
N ARG A 52 42.44 -29.24 9.83
CA ARG A 52 42.14 -30.12 11.01
C ARG A 52 41.81 -29.17 12.20
N GLY A 53 41.13 -29.47 13.30
CA GLY A 53 40.54 -30.68 13.91
C GLY A 53 39.92 -30.30 15.28
N GLY A 54 39.01 -31.13 15.79
CA GLY A 54 38.48 -31.06 17.18
C GLY A 54 36.95 -31.21 17.32
N VAL A 55 36.48 -32.43 17.59
CA VAL A 55 35.09 -32.86 17.94
C VAL A 55 35.27 -33.93 19.05
N PRO A 56 34.42 -34.16 20.10
CA PRO A 56 32.93 -34.27 20.06
C PRO A 56 32.10 -33.65 21.22
N LEU A 57 30.95 -33.02 20.94
CA LEU A 57 29.53 -33.51 20.92
C LEU A 57 28.79 -33.57 22.28
N LYS A 58 27.76 -32.72 22.48
CA LYS A 58 26.32 -33.09 22.44
C LYS A 58 25.42 -31.92 22.88
N GLY A 59 24.47 -31.57 22.01
CA GLY A 59 23.45 -30.53 22.26
C GLY A 59 23.06 -29.76 21.00
N ARG A 60 22.84 -30.48 19.89
CA ARG A 60 22.51 -29.91 18.58
C ARG A 60 21.05 -29.42 18.61
N ALA A 61 20.82 -28.15 18.96
CA ALA A 61 19.56 -27.48 18.67
C ALA A 61 19.56 -27.13 17.17
N VAL A 62 18.90 -27.96 16.37
CA VAL A 62 18.68 -27.71 14.95
C VAL A 62 17.69 -26.54 14.83
N SER A 63 18.23 -25.39 14.39
CA SER A 63 17.68 -24.44 13.43
C SER A 63 16.23 -24.68 12.98
N GLY A 64 15.37 -23.69 13.22
CA GLY A 64 14.03 -23.60 12.62
C GLY A 64 13.53 -22.19 12.33
N SER A 65 14.30 -21.14 12.62
CA SER A 65 13.93 -19.77 12.22
C SER A 65 14.34 -19.55 10.76
N ARG A 66 13.44 -19.82 9.82
CA ARG A 66 13.48 -19.11 8.55
C ARG A 66 13.30 -17.64 8.90
N LEU A 67 14.38 -16.87 8.97
CA LEU A 67 14.32 -15.42 9.10
C LEU A 67 13.61 -14.89 7.85
N TYR A 68 12.31 -14.63 7.97
CA TYR A 68 11.54 -14.00 6.90
C TYR A 68 11.98 -12.54 6.76
N SER A 69 12.01 -12.05 5.52
CA SER A 69 12.50 -10.69 5.21
C SER A 69 11.72 -9.61 5.97
N PRO A 70 12.35 -8.49 6.37
CA PRO A 70 11.71 -7.37 7.06
C PRO A 70 10.42 -6.89 6.38
N GLU A 71 10.36 -6.96 5.05
CA GLU A 71 9.19 -6.61 4.24
C GLU A 71 7.93 -7.40 4.58
N LYS A 72 8.06 -8.65 5.04
CA LYS A 72 6.91 -9.48 5.43
C LYS A 72 6.36 -9.13 6.82
N ALA A 73 7.13 -8.41 7.64
CA ALA A 73 6.74 -7.97 8.98
C ALA A 73 6.08 -6.58 8.98
N GLU A 74 6.12 -5.83 7.86
CA GLU A 74 5.54 -4.49 7.74
C GLU A 74 4.02 -4.41 8.00
N PRO A 75 3.18 -5.32 7.50
CA PRO A 75 1.73 -5.30 7.79
C PRO A 75 1.45 -5.39 9.29
N ALA A 76 2.22 -6.22 10.00
CA ALA A 76 2.13 -6.39 11.44
C ALA A 76 2.56 -5.12 12.19
N ARG A 77 3.65 -4.47 11.76
CA ARG A 77 4.13 -3.21 12.34
C ARG A 77 3.13 -2.06 12.16
N ARG A 78 2.48 -1.97 11.00
CA ARG A 78 1.42 -0.97 10.75
C ARG A 78 0.21 -1.19 11.63
N TYR A 79 -0.23 -2.43 11.77
CA TYR A 79 -1.34 -2.79 12.66
C TYR A 79 -1.10 -2.35 14.11
N PHE A 80 0.13 -2.47 14.62
CA PHE A 80 0.51 -1.97 15.94
C PHE A 80 0.41 -0.46 16.09
N ILE A 81 0.83 0.30 15.07
CA ILE A 81 0.76 1.76 15.08
C ILE A 81 -0.71 2.19 15.12
N GLU A 82 -1.55 1.59 14.28
CA GLU A 82 -2.97 1.96 14.18
C GLU A 82 -3.75 1.67 15.47
N ILE A 83 -3.53 0.51 16.10
CA ILE A 83 -4.16 0.20 17.40
C ILE A 83 -3.54 1.00 18.55
N GLY A 84 -2.23 1.23 18.54
CA GLY A 84 -1.53 2.00 19.57
C GLY A 84 -1.89 3.50 19.56
N VAL A 85 -2.22 4.05 18.39
CA VAL A 85 -2.74 5.41 18.24
C VAL A 85 -4.20 5.50 18.70
N ALA A 86 -5.04 4.52 18.35
CA ALA A 86 -6.44 4.49 18.81
C ALA A 86 -6.60 4.30 20.33
N GLY A 87 -5.60 3.71 21.00
CA GLY A 87 -5.61 3.46 22.45
C GLY A 87 -5.17 4.64 23.33
N LYS A 88 -4.78 5.80 22.77
CA LYS A 88 -4.32 6.95 23.57
C LYS A 88 -5.44 7.81 24.16
N ASP A 89 -6.68 7.70 23.65
CA ASP A 89 -7.76 8.66 23.96
C ASP A 89 -8.90 8.12 24.86
N SER A 90 -8.77 6.98 25.53
CA SER A 90 -9.85 6.53 26.45
C SER A 90 -9.34 6.02 27.80
N SER A 91 -9.78 6.74 28.83
CA SER A 91 -9.60 6.44 30.24
C SER A 91 -10.33 5.16 30.68
N ALA A 92 -9.66 4.42 31.55
CA ALA A 92 -10.22 3.63 32.65
C ALA A 92 -11.27 2.56 32.31
N ASP A 93 -10.86 1.50 31.60
CA ASP A 93 -11.33 0.13 31.90
C ASP A 93 -10.46 -0.96 31.21
N GLN A 94 -9.14 -0.80 31.30
CA GLN A 94 -8.19 -1.84 30.88
C GLN A 94 -7.83 -2.71 32.10
N PRO A 95 -7.94 -4.05 32.04
CA PRO A 95 -7.35 -4.90 33.06
C PRO A 95 -5.82 -4.87 32.87
N HIS A 96 -5.17 -3.95 33.58
CA HIS A 96 -3.73 -3.80 33.76
C HIS A 96 -2.86 -4.03 32.51
N SER A 97 -2.98 -3.13 31.53
CA SER A 97 -1.96 -2.89 30.49
C SER A 97 -0.88 -1.89 30.95
N GLY A 98 -0.74 -1.73 32.27
CA GLY A 98 0.25 -0.85 32.88
C GLY A 98 1.65 -1.20 32.38
N ASP A 99 2.24 -0.25 31.66
CA ASP A 99 3.66 -0.15 31.33
C ASP A 99 4.15 -0.80 30.02
N ILE A 100 3.29 -1.14 29.05
CA ILE A 100 3.74 -1.52 27.68
C ILE A 100 3.93 -0.30 26.76
N SER A 101 3.53 0.88 27.20
CA SER A 101 3.55 2.11 26.40
C SER A 101 4.88 2.88 26.39
N GLY A 102 5.87 2.49 27.21
CA GLY A 102 7.12 3.25 27.39
C GLY A 102 8.39 2.69 26.72
N GLY A 103 8.37 1.43 26.25
CA GLY A 103 9.52 0.79 25.59
C GLY A 103 9.23 0.53 24.11
N SER A 104 10.27 0.47 23.28
CA SER A 104 10.13 -0.05 21.91
C SER A 104 9.43 -1.42 22.00
N ILE A 105 8.19 -1.51 21.51
CA ILE A 105 7.35 -2.73 21.49
C ILE A 105 8.07 -3.91 20.79
N PHE A 106 9.20 -3.64 20.13
CA PHE A 106 10.02 -4.57 19.37
C PHE A 106 11.29 -5.04 20.10
N ASP A 107 11.46 -4.73 21.38
CA ASP A 107 12.64 -5.09 22.16
C ASP A 107 12.50 -6.43 22.91
N ASP A 108 13.64 -7.03 23.26
CA ASP A 108 13.66 -8.30 23.98
C ASP A 108 13.17 -8.19 25.43
N THR A 109 13.07 -6.96 25.96
CA THR A 109 12.51 -6.69 27.30
C THR A 109 11.00 -6.93 27.29
N THR A 110 10.31 -6.49 26.24
CA THR A 110 8.87 -6.73 26.00
C THR A 110 8.58 -8.22 25.92
N ARG A 111 9.38 -9.00 25.18
CA ARG A 111 9.26 -10.46 25.12
C ARG A 111 9.40 -11.11 26.50
N SER A 112 10.38 -10.66 27.29
CA SER A 112 10.67 -11.23 28.60
C SER A 112 9.53 -10.98 29.59
N ARG A 113 8.93 -9.77 29.57
CA ARG A 113 7.75 -9.47 30.37
C ARG A 113 6.54 -10.30 29.96
N LEU A 114 6.22 -10.37 28.67
CA LEU A 114 5.08 -11.17 28.18
C LEU A 114 5.23 -12.66 28.50
N LYS A 115 6.44 -13.21 28.37
CA LYS A 115 6.72 -14.60 28.78
C LYS A 115 6.54 -14.80 30.29
N ARG A 116 6.95 -13.84 31.12
CA ARG A 116 6.73 -13.88 32.57
C ARG A 116 5.24 -13.83 32.90
N GLU A 117 4.46 -12.99 32.23
CA GLU A 117 3.01 -12.93 32.41
C GLU A 117 2.32 -14.24 32.03
N VAL A 118 2.70 -14.84 30.90
CA VAL A 118 2.22 -16.16 30.49
C VAL A 118 2.62 -17.24 31.49
N TYR A 119 3.81 -17.16 32.07
CA TYR A 119 4.24 -18.10 33.11
C TYR A 119 3.43 -17.97 34.39
N LEU A 120 3.20 -16.74 34.86
CA LEU A 120 2.45 -16.46 36.09
C LEU A 120 0.94 -16.72 35.93
N LYS A 121 0.40 -16.45 34.74
CA LYS A 121 -1.01 -16.62 34.41
C LYS A 121 -1.14 -17.30 33.03
N PRO A 122 -1.01 -18.63 32.96
CA PRO A 122 -1.06 -19.36 31.68
C PRO A 122 -2.35 -19.13 30.90
N GLY A 123 -3.48 -18.90 31.57
CA GLY A 123 -4.77 -18.60 30.95
C GLY A 123 -4.98 -17.14 30.53
N ASN A 124 -3.96 -16.28 30.62
CA ASN A 124 -4.10 -14.88 30.23
C ASN A 124 -4.06 -14.73 28.70
N TRP A 125 -5.24 -14.72 28.06
CA TRP A 125 -5.34 -14.61 26.61
C TRP A 125 -4.71 -13.32 26.06
N THR A 126 -4.72 -12.21 26.79
CA THR A 126 -4.14 -10.94 26.31
C THR A 126 -2.63 -11.04 26.22
N ALA A 127 -1.98 -11.68 27.19
CA ALA A 127 -0.54 -11.91 27.16
C ALA A 127 -0.13 -12.82 25.99
N HIS A 128 -0.90 -13.89 25.72
CA HIS A 128 -0.70 -14.74 24.54
C HIS A 128 -0.94 -13.99 23.23
N TYR A 129 -1.95 -13.12 23.19
CA TYR A 129 -2.24 -12.27 22.04
C TYR A 129 -1.09 -11.30 21.74
N HIS A 130 -0.63 -10.55 22.74
CA HIS A 130 0.48 -9.61 22.59
C HIS A 130 1.79 -10.33 22.26
N LEU A 131 2.02 -11.53 22.80
CA LEU A 131 3.17 -12.35 22.45
C LEU A 131 3.10 -12.82 20.98
N GLY A 132 1.91 -13.17 20.51
CA GLY A 132 1.66 -13.49 19.11
C GLY A 132 1.99 -12.33 18.17
N LEU A 133 1.50 -11.14 18.50
CA LEU A 133 1.80 -9.94 17.73
C LEU A 133 3.31 -9.58 17.77
N PHE A 134 3.96 -9.73 18.93
CA PHE A 134 5.41 -9.53 19.07
C PHE A 134 6.18 -10.43 18.10
N TYR A 135 5.90 -11.75 18.11
CA TYR A 135 6.56 -12.68 17.20
C TYR A 135 6.28 -12.37 15.73
N MET A 136 5.05 -11.95 15.40
CA MET A 136 4.68 -11.53 14.05
C MET A 136 5.53 -10.34 13.58
N SER A 137 5.79 -9.36 14.44
CA SER A 137 6.65 -8.20 14.12
C SER A 137 8.14 -8.52 13.92
N ARG A 138 8.57 -9.70 14.39
CA ARG A 138 9.92 -10.25 14.22
C ARG A 138 10.02 -11.23 13.06
N GLY A 139 8.90 -11.51 12.37
CA GLY A 139 8.82 -12.53 11.32
C GLY A 139 8.86 -13.96 11.84
N GLU A 140 8.71 -14.18 13.15
CA GLU A 140 8.68 -15.50 13.78
C GLU A 140 7.27 -16.09 13.70
N PHE A 141 6.81 -16.37 12.48
CA PHE A 141 5.39 -16.65 12.19
C PHE A 141 4.84 -17.90 12.88
N GLU A 142 5.64 -18.96 13.03
CA GLU A 142 5.21 -20.19 13.70
C GLU A 142 4.96 -19.96 15.20
N LEU A 143 5.80 -19.13 15.84
CA LEU A 143 5.62 -18.76 17.24
C LEU A 143 4.46 -17.78 17.43
N ALA A 144 4.24 -16.90 16.45
CA ALA A 144 3.09 -16.01 16.40
C ALA A 144 1.79 -16.80 16.35
N GLU A 145 1.68 -17.74 15.41
CA GLU A 145 0.51 -18.60 15.21
C GLU A 145 0.18 -19.38 16.49
N LYS A 146 1.20 -20.03 17.08
CA LYS A 146 1.04 -20.79 18.34
C LYS A 146 0.51 -19.91 19.48
N SER A 147 1.02 -18.70 19.61
CA SER A 147 0.63 -17.78 20.69
C SER A 147 -0.79 -17.24 20.46
N LEU A 148 -1.15 -16.90 19.21
CA LEU A 148 -2.50 -16.44 18.87
C LEU A 148 -3.55 -17.56 19.03
N HIS A 149 -3.22 -18.81 18.70
CA HIS A 149 -4.12 -19.94 18.97
C HIS A 149 -4.32 -20.19 20.46
N LYS A 150 -3.29 -20.02 21.30
CA LYS A 150 -3.47 -20.03 22.75
C LYS A 150 -4.38 -18.92 23.24
N ALA A 151 -4.24 -17.71 22.70
CA ALA A 151 -5.16 -16.62 23.02
C ALA A 151 -6.62 -17.00 22.67
N MET A 152 -6.84 -17.71 21.56
CA MET A 152 -8.15 -18.24 21.19
C MET A 152 -8.65 -19.32 22.17
N GLU A 153 -7.80 -20.28 22.53
CA GLU A 153 -8.09 -21.36 23.48
C GLU A 153 -8.51 -20.80 24.84
N TYR A 154 -7.84 -19.75 25.31
CA TYR A 154 -8.16 -19.05 26.54
C TYR A 154 -9.30 -18.02 26.41
N LYS A 155 -10.17 -18.20 25.41
CA LYS A 155 -11.39 -17.39 25.19
C LYS A 155 -11.11 -15.91 25.00
N GLY A 156 -9.99 -15.58 24.36
CA GLY A 156 -9.69 -14.21 23.98
C GLY A 156 -10.71 -13.63 23.01
N SER A 157 -10.73 -12.30 22.90
CA SER A 157 -11.68 -11.59 22.04
C SER A 157 -11.63 -12.15 20.61
N PRO A 158 -12.70 -12.78 20.09
CA PRO A 158 -12.68 -13.40 18.78
C PRO A 158 -12.35 -12.38 17.68
N LEU A 159 -12.87 -11.15 17.79
CA LEU A 159 -12.60 -10.07 16.84
C LEU A 159 -11.09 -9.75 16.76
N LEU A 160 -10.42 -9.58 17.92
CA LEU A 160 -8.98 -9.27 17.97
C LEU A 160 -8.13 -10.44 17.48
N VAL A 161 -8.42 -11.65 17.97
CA VAL A 161 -7.62 -12.83 17.67
C VAL A 161 -7.77 -13.27 16.22
N TYR A 162 -8.98 -13.28 15.66
CA TYR A 162 -9.17 -13.61 14.24
C TYR A 162 -8.53 -12.57 13.33
N ASN A 163 -8.62 -11.28 13.66
CA ASN A 163 -7.94 -10.25 12.88
C ASN A 163 -6.41 -10.44 12.92
N ALA A 164 -5.82 -10.67 14.10
CA ALA A 164 -4.37 -10.88 14.22
C ALA A 164 -3.90 -12.14 13.47
N LEU A 165 -4.66 -13.24 13.54
CA LEU A 165 -4.38 -14.43 12.74
C LEU A 165 -4.52 -14.14 11.25
N GLY A 166 -5.53 -13.38 10.83
CA GLY A 166 -5.70 -12.97 9.44
C GLY A 166 -4.48 -12.20 8.91
N THR A 167 -4.00 -11.22 9.67
CA THR A 167 -2.77 -10.46 9.35
C THR A 167 -1.54 -11.38 9.30
N LEU A 168 -1.43 -12.33 10.22
CA LEU A 168 -0.35 -13.32 10.21
C LEU A 168 -0.35 -14.16 8.93
N TYR A 169 -1.51 -14.68 8.53
CA TYR A 169 -1.65 -15.46 7.30
C TYR A 169 -1.42 -14.61 6.04
N GLU A 170 -1.79 -13.34 6.05
CA GLU A 170 -1.45 -12.40 4.98
C GLU A 170 0.08 -12.22 4.86
N SER A 171 0.78 -12.02 5.99
CA SER A 171 2.25 -11.93 6.04
C SER A 171 2.96 -13.21 5.59
N MET A 172 2.34 -14.37 5.79
CA MET A 172 2.80 -15.66 5.26
C MET A 172 2.49 -15.86 3.77
N GLY A 173 1.72 -14.96 3.16
CA GLY A 173 1.28 -15.04 1.76
C GLY A 173 0.05 -15.93 1.54
N ASN A 174 -0.59 -16.42 2.60
CA ASN A 174 -1.81 -17.21 2.52
C ASN A 174 -3.04 -16.29 2.56
N GLN A 175 -3.33 -15.69 1.41
CA GLN A 175 -4.37 -14.67 1.28
C GLN A 175 -5.78 -15.22 1.47
N GLU A 176 -6.03 -16.47 1.06
CA GLU A 176 -7.34 -17.13 1.22
C GLU A 176 -7.69 -17.35 2.69
N LYS A 177 -6.76 -17.93 3.47
CA LYS A 177 -6.96 -18.09 4.92
C LYS A 177 -7.11 -16.75 5.63
N ALA A 178 -6.33 -15.74 5.22
CA ALA A 178 -6.43 -14.40 5.78
C ALA A 178 -7.85 -13.82 5.61
N VAL A 179 -8.41 -13.91 4.40
CA VAL A 179 -9.79 -13.48 4.11
C VAL A 179 -10.82 -14.19 4.99
N ASP A 180 -10.72 -15.51 5.15
CA ASP A 180 -11.69 -16.27 5.96
C ASP A 180 -11.60 -15.93 7.45
N LEU A 181 -10.40 -15.63 7.95
CA LEU A 181 -10.19 -15.16 9.31
C LEU A 181 -10.74 -13.75 9.51
N PHE A 182 -10.53 -12.81 8.58
CA PHE A 182 -11.14 -11.48 8.67
C PHE A 182 -12.68 -11.57 8.60
N LYS A 183 -13.24 -12.43 7.75
CA LYS A 183 -14.69 -12.71 7.74
C LYS A 183 -15.19 -13.26 9.07
N SER A 184 -14.44 -14.17 9.67
CA SER A 184 -14.76 -14.73 11.00
C SER A 184 -14.72 -13.65 12.09
N ALA A 185 -13.75 -12.73 12.02
CA ALA A 185 -13.66 -11.58 12.92
C ALA A 185 -14.93 -10.72 12.90
N LEU A 186 -15.55 -10.59 11.73
CA LEU A 186 -16.70 -9.72 11.48
C LEU A 186 -18.06 -10.42 11.59
N ALA A 187 -18.07 -11.75 11.60
CA ALA A 187 -19.25 -12.55 11.92
C ALA A 187 -19.58 -12.52 13.42
N VAL A 188 -18.70 -11.95 14.26
CA VAL A 188 -18.91 -11.82 15.70
C VAL A 188 -20.07 -10.84 15.95
N LYS A 189 -21.27 -11.37 16.20
CA LYS A 189 -22.56 -10.66 16.36
C LYS A 189 -22.59 -9.50 17.36
N LYS A 190 -21.54 -9.29 18.15
CA LYS A 190 -21.48 -8.34 19.26
C LYS A 190 -20.36 -7.29 19.06
N VAL A 191 -20.35 -6.65 17.89
CA VAL A 191 -19.52 -5.44 17.65
C VAL A 191 -20.18 -4.17 18.21
N SER A 192 -21.35 -4.27 18.84
CA SER A 192 -22.15 -3.14 19.35
C SER A 192 -21.54 -2.35 20.52
N ASN A 193 -20.29 -2.62 20.90
CA ASN A 193 -19.58 -1.81 21.89
C ASN A 193 -18.71 -0.78 21.16
N ALA A 194 -18.87 0.50 21.49
CA ALA A 194 -18.07 1.60 20.96
C ALA A 194 -16.54 1.33 21.00
N THR A 195 -16.08 0.59 22.02
CA THR A 195 -14.67 0.19 22.17
C THR A 195 -14.16 -0.78 21.09
N LEU A 196 -15.03 -1.56 20.45
CA LEU A 196 -14.67 -2.57 19.45
C LEU A 196 -14.91 -2.11 18.00
N ALA A 197 -15.60 -0.98 17.81
CA ALA A 197 -15.83 -0.39 16.50
C ALA A 197 -14.52 -0.09 15.73
N PRO A 198 -13.45 0.46 16.35
CA PRO A 198 -12.18 0.65 15.65
C PRO A 198 -11.55 -0.67 15.17
N VAL A 199 -11.61 -1.72 15.99
CA VAL A 199 -11.03 -3.03 15.64
C VAL A 199 -11.82 -3.69 14.51
N ALA A 200 -13.14 -3.55 14.50
CA ALA A 200 -13.97 -4.03 13.41
C ALA A 200 -13.70 -3.28 12.10
N SER A 201 -13.46 -1.96 12.16
CA SER A 201 -13.00 -1.20 10.99
C SER A 201 -11.69 -1.75 10.44
N ILE A 202 -10.75 -2.09 11.32
CA ILE A 202 -9.47 -2.64 10.91
C ILE A 202 -9.62 -4.03 10.29
N ALA A 203 -10.47 -4.89 10.86
CA ALA A 203 -10.76 -6.19 10.26
C ALA A 203 -11.43 -6.07 8.88
N ILE A 204 -12.34 -5.09 8.72
CA ILE A 204 -13.00 -4.81 7.45
C ILE A 204 -11.98 -4.34 6.40
N MET A 205 -11.11 -3.42 6.82
CA MET A 205 -10.01 -2.91 6.01
C MET A 205 -9.07 -4.03 5.57
N ASN A 206 -8.63 -4.88 6.50
CA ASN A 206 -7.71 -5.96 6.19
C ASN A 206 -8.34 -6.98 5.22
N ALA A 207 -9.63 -7.30 5.39
CA ALA A 207 -10.37 -8.11 4.44
C ALA A 207 -10.40 -7.47 3.05
N ALA A 208 -10.81 -6.20 2.96
CA ALA A 208 -10.93 -5.47 1.69
C ALA A 208 -9.58 -5.38 0.97
N ASN A 209 -8.51 -5.00 1.67
CA ASN A 209 -7.16 -4.95 1.12
C ASN A 209 -6.67 -6.33 0.66
N THR A 210 -6.97 -7.38 1.42
CA THR A 210 -6.61 -8.74 1.00
C THR A 210 -7.37 -9.15 -0.26
N TYR A 211 -8.68 -8.83 -0.34
CA TYR A 211 -9.47 -9.03 -1.55
C TYR A 211 -8.92 -8.25 -2.76
N MET A 212 -8.43 -7.02 -2.57
CA MET A 212 -7.74 -6.27 -3.62
C MET A 212 -6.49 -6.98 -4.11
N ARG A 213 -5.68 -7.50 -3.18
CA ARG A 213 -4.41 -8.16 -3.50
C ARG A 213 -4.60 -9.46 -4.28
N ILE A 214 -5.67 -10.20 -4.02
CA ILE A 214 -6.05 -11.39 -4.80
C ILE A 214 -6.84 -11.04 -6.08
N GLY A 215 -7.02 -9.75 -6.41
CA GLY A 215 -7.73 -9.30 -7.60
C GLY A 215 -9.25 -9.45 -7.55
N GLN A 216 -9.83 -9.80 -6.40
CA GLN A 216 -11.28 -9.97 -6.22
C GLN A 216 -11.93 -8.65 -5.79
N LEU A 217 -11.85 -7.64 -6.66
CA LEU A 217 -12.28 -6.27 -6.38
C LEU A 217 -13.77 -6.15 -6.06
N GLU A 218 -14.61 -6.93 -6.73
CA GLU A 218 -16.07 -6.92 -6.53
C GLU A 218 -16.43 -7.45 -5.14
N LYS A 219 -15.67 -8.44 -4.65
CA LYS A 219 -15.86 -8.95 -3.29
C LYS A 219 -15.37 -7.94 -2.24
N ALA A 220 -14.25 -7.27 -2.50
CA ALA A 220 -13.75 -6.20 -1.63
C ALA A 220 -14.81 -5.08 -1.48
N GLU A 221 -15.38 -4.64 -2.61
CA GLU A 221 -16.40 -3.61 -2.65
C GLU A 221 -17.67 -4.04 -1.92
N LYS A 222 -18.20 -5.22 -2.24
CA LYS A 222 -19.38 -5.78 -1.55
C LYS A 222 -19.16 -5.82 -0.03
N TYR A 223 -17.94 -6.12 0.39
CA TYR A 223 -17.59 -6.19 1.80
C TYR A 223 -17.59 -4.81 2.47
N LEU A 224 -16.96 -3.81 1.84
CA LEU A 224 -16.96 -2.44 2.34
C LEU A 224 -18.36 -1.81 2.33
N ARG A 225 -19.18 -2.08 1.30
CA ARG A 225 -20.57 -1.59 1.27
C ARG A 225 -21.40 -2.10 2.44
N LYS A 226 -21.23 -3.37 2.83
CA LYS A 226 -21.88 -3.89 4.04
C LYS A 226 -21.41 -3.20 5.32
N ALA A 227 -20.12 -2.84 5.38
CA ALA A 227 -19.58 -2.11 6.51
C ALA A 227 -20.02 -0.64 6.55
N ASP A 228 -20.36 -0.05 5.41
CA ASP A 228 -20.86 1.33 5.32
C ASP A 228 -22.23 1.51 6.00
N GLU A 229 -23.00 0.42 6.18
CA GLU A 229 -24.26 0.39 6.93
C GLU A 229 -24.09 0.57 8.45
N THR A 230 -22.85 0.77 8.92
CA THR A 230 -22.50 0.90 10.34
C THR A 230 -21.91 2.29 10.65
N GLU A 231 -21.66 2.58 11.93
CA GLU A 231 -21.00 3.83 12.38
C GLU A 231 -19.58 4.02 11.79
N LEU A 232 -19.01 2.97 11.20
CA LEU A 232 -17.68 2.99 10.58
C LEU A 232 -17.60 3.89 9.34
N SER A 233 -18.75 4.22 8.74
CA SER A 233 -18.86 5.16 7.61
C SER A 233 -18.31 6.57 7.90
N GLN A 234 -18.13 6.94 9.18
CA GLN A 234 -17.54 8.22 9.59
C GLN A 234 -16.01 8.17 9.73
N SER A 235 -15.39 6.98 9.71
CA SER A 235 -13.95 6.84 9.88
C SER A 235 -13.19 7.33 8.64
N ALA A 236 -12.20 8.21 8.84
CA ALA A 236 -11.32 8.68 7.77
C ALA A 236 -10.57 7.52 7.09
N VAL A 237 -10.15 6.53 7.87
CA VAL A 237 -9.44 5.35 7.34
C VAL A 237 -10.37 4.48 6.50
N PHE A 238 -11.61 4.27 6.96
CA PHE A 238 -12.62 3.54 6.20
C PHE A 238 -12.91 4.21 4.85
N ASN A 239 -13.19 5.51 4.86
CA ASN A 239 -13.49 6.26 3.64
C ASN A 239 -12.31 6.26 2.65
N TYR A 240 -11.06 6.39 3.14
CA TYR A 240 -9.89 6.31 2.28
C TYR A 240 -9.76 4.96 1.56
N ASN A 241 -9.94 3.86 2.29
CA ASN A 241 -9.86 2.53 1.67
C ASN A 241 -11.02 2.29 0.69
N MET A 242 -12.21 2.80 1.01
CA MET A 242 -13.34 2.78 0.07
C MET A 242 -13.01 3.57 -1.20
N THR A 243 -12.35 4.73 -1.10
CA THR A 243 -11.83 5.45 -2.28
C THR A 243 -10.91 4.56 -3.11
N LEU A 244 -9.96 3.84 -2.49
CA LEU A 244 -9.03 2.98 -3.24
C LEU A 244 -9.74 1.84 -3.98
N ILE A 245 -10.77 1.25 -3.37
CA ILE A 245 -11.59 0.22 -4.03
C ILE A 245 -12.37 0.80 -5.19
N LEU A 246 -13.15 1.87 -4.93
CA LEU A 246 -13.97 2.52 -5.94
C LEU A 246 -13.12 3.04 -7.11
N TYR A 247 -11.90 3.51 -6.83
CA TYR A 247 -10.95 3.87 -7.86
C TYR A 247 -10.60 2.69 -8.77
N ARG A 248 -10.37 1.51 -8.19
CA ARG A 248 -9.98 0.30 -8.91
C ARG A 248 -11.15 -0.38 -9.62
N THR A 249 -12.37 -0.17 -9.14
CA THR A 249 -13.61 -0.58 -9.81
C THR A 249 -14.20 0.53 -10.70
N GLU A 250 -13.40 1.57 -10.99
CA GLU A 250 -13.71 2.66 -11.93
C GLU A 250 -14.91 3.54 -11.55
N GLN A 251 -15.36 3.47 -10.31
CA GLN A 251 -16.44 4.28 -9.74
C GLN A 251 -15.90 5.61 -9.21
N TYR A 252 -15.31 6.41 -10.09
CA TYR A 252 -14.53 7.60 -9.71
C TYR A 252 -15.36 8.71 -9.06
N GLY A 253 -16.66 8.83 -9.38
CA GLY A 253 -17.54 9.82 -8.78
C GLY A 253 -17.73 9.58 -7.28
N GLU A 254 -18.11 8.34 -6.91
CA GLU A 254 -18.22 7.95 -5.50
C GLU A 254 -16.84 7.96 -4.82
N ALA A 255 -15.77 7.58 -5.53
CA ALA A 255 -14.41 7.64 -4.99
C ALA A 255 -14.03 9.06 -4.55
N LEU A 256 -14.48 10.08 -5.29
CA LEU A 256 -14.27 11.48 -4.94
C LEU A 256 -15.07 11.87 -3.68
N GLU A 257 -16.33 11.49 -3.58
CA GLU A 257 -17.11 11.76 -2.36
C GLU A 257 -16.46 11.14 -1.11
N ARG A 258 -15.96 9.91 -1.22
CA ARG A 258 -15.27 9.23 -0.11
C ARG A 258 -13.95 9.88 0.27
N ILE A 259 -13.17 10.38 -0.70
CA ILE A 259 -11.92 11.07 -0.36
C ILE A 259 -12.19 12.43 0.29
N GLU A 260 -13.26 13.14 -0.09
CA GLU A 260 -13.68 14.36 0.61
C GLU A 260 -14.14 14.07 2.03
N ARG A 261 -14.87 12.96 2.28
CA ARG A 261 -15.20 12.54 3.66
C ARG A 261 -13.96 12.24 4.49
N THR A 262 -12.91 11.69 3.88
CA THR A 262 -11.62 11.46 4.54
C THR A 262 -10.99 12.78 5.01
N ILE A 263 -11.02 13.79 4.15
CA ILE A 263 -10.50 15.14 4.42
C ILE A 263 -11.35 15.82 5.51
N SER A 264 -12.68 15.78 5.38
CA SER A 264 -13.62 16.34 6.37
C SER A 264 -13.50 15.71 7.76
N ALA A 265 -13.08 14.45 7.83
CA ALA A 265 -12.77 13.77 9.08
C ALA A 265 -11.38 14.14 9.66
N GLY A 266 -10.72 15.18 9.12
CA GLY A 266 -9.47 15.74 9.62
C GLY A 266 -8.20 15.06 9.09
N ARG A 267 -8.31 14.10 8.16
CA ARG A 267 -7.15 13.43 7.57
C ARG A 267 -6.86 14.01 6.18
N GLU A 268 -6.01 15.02 6.14
CA GLU A 268 -5.52 15.61 4.90
C GLU A 268 -3.98 15.61 4.85
N ASP A 269 -3.43 14.42 4.65
CA ASP A 269 -1.99 14.23 4.46
C ASP A 269 -1.61 14.17 2.96
N TYR A 270 -0.31 14.12 2.68
CA TYR A 270 0.24 14.03 1.32
C TYR A 270 -0.43 12.91 0.48
N LEU A 271 -0.64 11.74 1.10
CA LEU A 271 -1.19 10.57 0.40
C LEU A 271 -2.67 10.81 0.04
N ILE A 272 -3.45 11.42 0.93
CA ILE A 272 -4.85 11.76 0.68
C ILE A 272 -4.97 12.78 -0.45
N ARG A 273 -4.19 13.86 -0.41
CA ARG A 273 -4.18 14.89 -1.47
C ARG A 273 -3.74 14.32 -2.83
N TYR A 274 -2.69 13.50 -2.86
CA TYR A 274 -2.25 12.82 -4.08
C TYR A 274 -3.32 11.87 -4.64
N THR A 275 -4.01 11.14 -3.76
CA THR A 275 -5.10 10.22 -4.16
C THR A 275 -6.28 11.01 -4.72
N LYS A 276 -6.69 12.12 -4.09
CA LYS A 276 -7.72 13.03 -4.61
C LYS A 276 -7.35 13.56 -5.98
N ALA A 277 -6.14 14.04 -6.19
CA ALA A 277 -5.66 14.48 -7.50
C ALA A 277 -5.73 13.34 -8.55
N SER A 278 -5.37 12.12 -8.16
CA SER A 278 -5.47 10.95 -9.04
C SER A 278 -6.92 10.58 -9.40
N VAL A 279 -7.87 10.75 -8.48
CA VAL A 279 -9.32 10.59 -8.74
C VAL A 279 -9.80 11.68 -9.70
N LEU A 280 -9.41 12.94 -9.47
CA LEU A 280 -9.76 14.06 -10.34
C LEU A 280 -9.26 13.87 -11.78
N VAL A 281 -8.05 13.33 -11.96
CA VAL A 281 -7.54 12.95 -13.30
C VAL A 281 -8.48 11.96 -13.99
N LYS A 282 -8.97 10.93 -13.29
CA LYS A 282 -9.90 9.95 -13.86
C LYS A 282 -11.29 10.52 -14.15
N LEU A 283 -11.68 11.56 -13.43
CA LEU A 283 -12.88 12.34 -13.71
C LEU A 283 -12.69 13.42 -14.79
N ASN A 284 -11.53 13.47 -15.46
CA ASN A 284 -11.16 14.51 -16.42
C ASN A 284 -11.12 15.95 -15.83
N ARG A 285 -11.06 16.09 -14.50
CA ARG A 285 -10.97 17.36 -13.78
C ARG A 285 -9.51 17.82 -13.68
N TYR A 286 -8.90 18.03 -14.83
CA TYR A 286 -7.45 18.21 -14.98
C TYR A 286 -6.89 19.45 -14.29
N ASN A 287 -7.60 20.58 -14.36
CA ASN A 287 -7.14 21.83 -13.76
C ASN A 287 -7.03 21.72 -12.23
N GLU A 288 -8.03 21.10 -11.59
CA GLU A 288 -8.05 20.87 -10.14
C GLU A 288 -6.97 19.87 -9.72
N ALA A 289 -6.77 18.80 -10.52
CA ALA A 289 -5.68 17.87 -10.28
C ALA A 289 -4.31 18.54 -10.36
N LEU A 290 -4.10 19.42 -11.35
CA LEU A 290 -2.86 20.18 -11.53
C LEU A 290 -2.60 21.16 -10.39
N GLU A 291 -3.63 21.79 -9.84
CA GLU A 291 -3.50 22.65 -8.66
C GLU A 291 -2.96 21.87 -7.46
N ILE A 292 -3.59 20.73 -7.15
CA ILE A 292 -3.14 19.86 -6.05
C ILE A 292 -1.72 19.35 -6.31
N PHE A 293 -1.42 18.85 -7.51
CA PHE A 293 -0.07 18.40 -7.84
C PHE A 293 0.97 19.51 -7.76
N GLY A 294 0.61 20.75 -8.12
CA GLY A 294 1.47 21.92 -7.98
C GLY A 294 1.83 22.22 -6.52
N GLN A 295 0.84 22.18 -5.63
CA GLN A 295 1.07 22.33 -4.19
C GLN A 295 1.96 21.21 -3.64
N LEU A 296 1.64 19.95 -3.98
CA LEU A 296 2.44 18.79 -3.55
C LEU A 296 3.88 18.84 -4.08
N LYS A 297 4.08 19.37 -5.29
CA LYS A 297 5.41 19.56 -5.90
C LYS A 297 6.21 20.63 -5.17
N ALA A 298 5.58 21.70 -4.70
CA ALA A 298 6.24 22.73 -3.90
C ALA A 298 6.71 22.17 -2.54
N GLU A 299 5.90 21.30 -1.91
CA GLU A 299 6.25 20.64 -0.65
C GLU A 299 7.31 19.55 -0.81
N ARG A 300 7.24 18.78 -1.90
CA ARG A 300 8.13 17.64 -2.18
C ARG A 300 8.66 17.70 -3.62
N PRO A 301 9.62 18.61 -3.90
CA PRO A 301 10.14 18.81 -5.26
C PRO A 301 10.90 17.61 -5.82
N GLY A 302 11.30 16.66 -4.98
CA GLY A 302 11.94 15.40 -5.37
C GLY A 302 10.98 14.25 -5.71
N ASP A 303 9.66 14.42 -5.63
CA ASP A 303 8.73 13.36 -6.03
C ASP A 303 8.51 13.37 -7.55
N ALA A 304 9.28 12.53 -8.25
CA ALA A 304 9.21 12.38 -9.70
C ALA A 304 7.79 12.09 -10.22
N ARG A 305 6.95 11.37 -9.46
CA ARG A 305 5.60 10.98 -9.91
C ARG A 305 4.73 12.20 -10.23
N LEU A 306 4.90 13.29 -9.48
CA LEU A 306 4.19 14.54 -9.70
C LEU A 306 4.51 15.13 -11.07
N TYR A 307 5.80 15.19 -11.41
CA TYR A 307 6.28 15.70 -12.70
C TYR A 307 5.77 14.85 -13.85
N LYS A 308 5.86 13.51 -13.75
CA LYS A 308 5.32 12.62 -14.79
C LYS A 308 3.82 12.86 -15.00
N ASN A 309 3.03 12.85 -13.93
CA ASN A 309 1.57 13.04 -14.03
C ASN A 309 1.22 14.41 -14.61
N MET A 310 1.83 15.49 -14.12
CA MET A 310 1.60 16.84 -14.64
C MET A 310 2.01 16.96 -16.11
N GLY A 311 3.14 16.36 -16.51
CA GLY A 311 3.62 16.35 -17.90
C GLY A 311 2.62 15.71 -18.86
N VAL A 312 2.09 14.53 -18.49
CA VAL A 312 1.06 13.83 -19.28
C VAL A 312 -0.21 14.67 -19.35
N ILE A 313 -0.62 15.31 -18.24
CA ILE A 313 -1.82 16.14 -18.24
C ILE A 313 -1.68 17.34 -19.19
N TYR A 314 -0.54 18.02 -19.12
CA TYR A 314 -0.26 19.16 -20.00
C TYR A 314 -0.17 18.75 -21.47
N GLU A 315 0.45 17.61 -21.78
CA GLU A 315 0.59 17.15 -23.16
C GLU A 315 -0.76 16.76 -23.77
N LEU A 316 -1.52 15.90 -23.08
CA LEU A 316 -2.67 15.23 -23.68
C LEU A 316 -3.97 16.02 -23.54
N TYR A 317 -4.12 16.83 -22.49
CA TYR A 317 -5.42 17.43 -22.16
C TYR A 317 -5.42 18.94 -22.25
N THR A 318 -4.35 19.63 -21.85
CA THR A 318 -4.27 21.09 -22.02
C THR A 318 -3.63 21.49 -23.35
N GLY A 319 -2.90 20.58 -24.00
CA GLY A 319 -2.11 20.86 -25.20
C GLY A 319 -0.92 21.80 -24.95
N ASP A 320 -0.54 22.01 -23.69
CA ASP A 320 0.56 22.91 -23.33
C ASP A 320 1.88 22.16 -23.41
N MET A 321 2.40 22.08 -24.63
CA MET A 321 3.63 21.33 -24.93
C MET A 321 4.84 21.86 -24.17
N ALA A 322 4.89 23.17 -23.87
CA ALA A 322 5.99 23.78 -23.13
C ALA A 322 6.01 23.30 -21.67
N ARG A 323 4.87 23.37 -20.98
CA ARG A 323 4.75 22.85 -19.60
C ARG A 323 4.86 21.33 -19.56
N ALA A 324 4.38 20.62 -20.58
CA ALA A 324 4.58 19.18 -20.71
C ALA A 324 6.07 18.83 -20.73
N LEU A 325 6.83 19.44 -21.64
CA LEU A 325 8.27 19.21 -21.77
C LEU A 325 9.03 19.57 -20.48
N GLN A 326 8.71 20.71 -19.87
CA GLN A 326 9.31 21.13 -18.60
C GLN A 326 9.14 20.06 -17.52
N ASN A 327 7.95 19.48 -17.42
CA ASN A 327 7.67 18.45 -16.42
C ASN A 327 8.33 17.11 -16.78
N TYR A 328 8.38 16.70 -18.04
CA TYR A 328 9.12 15.49 -18.42
C TYR A 328 10.63 15.63 -18.17
N VAL A 329 11.22 16.78 -18.47
CA VAL A 329 12.63 17.05 -18.14
C VAL A 329 12.84 17.05 -16.61
N GLY A 330 11.92 17.64 -15.85
CA GLY A 330 11.96 17.57 -14.39
C GLY A 330 11.90 16.13 -13.84
N TYR A 331 11.05 15.29 -14.42
CA TYR A 331 11.00 13.86 -14.09
C TYR A 331 12.34 13.17 -14.34
N ILE A 332 12.89 13.34 -15.55
CA ILE A 332 14.18 12.75 -15.97
C ILE A 332 15.31 13.23 -15.05
N GLY A 333 15.33 14.52 -14.70
CA GLY A 333 16.34 15.07 -13.79
C GLY A 333 16.32 14.47 -12.38
N ILE A 334 15.16 14.00 -11.92
CA ILE A 334 15.03 13.36 -10.59
C ILE A 334 15.40 11.88 -10.63
N VAL A 335 14.94 11.12 -11.64
CA VAL A 335 15.15 9.66 -11.69
C VAL A 335 16.45 9.27 -12.41
N GLY A 336 17.06 10.18 -13.16
CA GLY A 336 18.19 9.93 -14.05
C GLY A 336 17.74 9.39 -15.41
N GLU A 337 18.51 9.68 -16.46
CA GLU A 337 18.18 9.31 -17.85
C GLU A 337 17.99 7.80 -18.02
N ASP A 338 18.86 6.99 -17.41
CA ASP A 338 18.82 5.53 -17.50
C ASP A 338 17.54 4.92 -16.91
N SER A 339 16.97 5.57 -15.88
CA SER A 339 15.76 5.11 -15.19
C SER A 339 14.48 5.71 -15.77
N ALA A 340 14.57 6.75 -16.59
CA ALA A 340 13.41 7.50 -17.05
C ALA A 340 12.56 6.74 -18.09
N GLY A 341 13.16 5.75 -18.76
CA GLY A 341 12.49 4.83 -19.68
C GLY A 341 11.63 5.56 -20.72
N ALA A 342 10.32 5.27 -20.73
CA ALA A 342 9.40 5.84 -21.70
C ALA A 342 9.27 7.37 -21.63
N VAL A 343 9.55 7.99 -20.48
CA VAL A 343 9.38 9.45 -20.31
C VAL A 343 10.43 10.23 -21.12
N THR A 344 11.63 9.67 -21.32
CA THR A 344 12.64 10.25 -22.22
C THR A 344 12.11 10.34 -23.64
N LEU A 345 11.50 9.26 -24.13
CA LEU A 345 10.89 9.25 -25.46
C LEU A 345 9.74 10.27 -25.57
N TRP A 346 8.91 10.41 -24.54
CA TRP A 346 7.84 11.41 -24.53
C TRP A 346 8.40 12.83 -24.59
N ALA A 347 9.46 13.13 -23.83
CA ALA A 347 10.14 14.42 -23.87
C ALA A 347 10.67 14.73 -25.29
N ASP A 348 11.30 13.76 -25.95
CA ASP A 348 11.84 13.94 -27.31
C ASP A 348 10.74 14.17 -28.34
N VAL A 349 9.64 13.43 -28.25
CA VAL A 349 8.46 13.60 -29.11
C VAL A 349 7.88 15.00 -28.94
N VAL A 350 7.68 15.46 -27.70
CA VAL A 350 7.18 16.81 -27.41
C VAL A 350 8.15 17.87 -27.92
N ARG A 351 9.46 17.70 -27.71
CA ARG A 351 10.49 18.62 -28.21
C ARG A 351 10.43 18.76 -29.74
N ALA A 352 10.34 17.64 -30.47
CA ALA A 352 10.22 17.65 -31.91
C ALA A 352 8.94 18.34 -32.42
N ARG A 353 7.81 18.17 -31.70
CA ARG A 353 6.55 18.85 -32.02
C ARG A 353 6.66 20.37 -31.86
N ILE A 354 7.26 20.84 -30.77
CA ILE A 354 7.50 22.27 -30.52
C ILE A 354 8.36 22.88 -31.63
N SER A 355 9.47 22.24 -32.01
CA SER A 355 10.35 22.73 -33.07
C SER A 355 9.64 22.83 -34.43
N ARG A 356 8.77 21.87 -34.77
CA ARG A 356 7.99 21.92 -36.02
C ARG A 356 6.99 23.06 -36.04
N GLN A 357 6.29 23.33 -34.94
CA GLN A 357 5.37 24.46 -34.85
C GLN A 357 6.09 25.80 -35.00
N GLY A 358 7.26 25.96 -34.38
CA GLY A 358 8.07 27.18 -34.49
C GLY A 358 8.61 27.44 -35.91
N ASN A 359 8.94 26.38 -36.66
CA ASN A 359 9.39 26.51 -38.04
C ASN A 359 8.23 26.81 -39.01
N ALA A 360 7.04 26.26 -38.75
CA ALA A 360 5.85 26.52 -39.55
C ALA A 360 5.38 27.98 -39.44
N THR A 361 5.45 28.59 -38.26
CA THR A 361 5.08 30.01 -38.06
C THR A 361 6.10 30.96 -38.70
N ARG A 362 7.39 30.61 -38.72
CA ARG A 362 8.43 31.41 -39.38
C ARG A 362 8.34 31.36 -40.91
N GLY A 363 7.98 30.22 -41.50
CA GLY A 363 7.84 30.06 -42.95
C GLY A 363 6.58 30.68 -43.57
N VAL A 364 5.65 31.20 -42.76
CA VAL A 364 4.44 31.93 -43.23
C VAL A 364 4.66 33.45 -43.20
N ASN A 365 5.68 33.92 -42.47
CA ASN A 365 6.04 35.35 -42.36
C ASN A 365 7.24 35.74 -43.25
N GLN A 366 7.69 34.86 -44.12
CA GLN A 366 8.61 35.13 -45.24
C GLN A 366 7.85 34.99 -46.54
#